data_AF-A0A7J0FBQ7-F1
#
_entry.id   AF-A0A7J0FBQ7-F1
#
_cell.length_a   1.000
_cell.length_b   1.000
_cell.length_c   1.000
_cell.angle_alpha   90.00
_cell.angle_beta   90.00
_cell.angle_gamma   90.00
#
_symmetry.space_group_name_H-M   'P 1'
#
loop_
_entity.id
_entity.type
_entity.pdbx_description
1 polymer ?
#
loop_
_entity_poly.entity_id
_entity_poly.type
_entity_poly.pdbx_seq_one_letter_code
_entity_poly.pdbx_strand_id
1 'polypeptide(L)'
;MTYNAIFARSFRSHDQKKFGCGAFAGCFIIALTICTVFKPYLDPLPVLNLQLSLAVGLKMLTREETSNPQELEIKTKEVKPVCILDDPRSDVCEMTGDIHIHGNSSTVFVVLTDNIINSPENNSWTIRPYARKEDKFALRTVKEFTVKLIASSQQIAHCNNSHNIPGVVFSTSGYSGNHFHAFTDIVIPLYLTSREFGGEVKFVVTDKNSLWISKYQRVLQRLSNYDIIDMDREVGVHCFPSMILGLIKHKEFNIDPSRSPYYSMKDFRMFLREKPTH
;
A
#
# COMPACT_ATOMS: atom_id res chain seq x y z
N MET A 1 5.33 -37.69 27.76
CA MET A 1 5.29 -36.82 28.96
C MET A 1 6.60 -37.00 29.70
N THR A 2 7.54 -36.06 29.55
CA THR A 2 8.79 -36.01 30.33
C THR A 2 9.39 -34.62 30.15
N TYR A 3 9.08 -33.69 31.07
CA TYR A 3 9.82 -32.44 31.23
C TYR A 3 10.83 -32.64 32.33
N ASN A 4 12.11 -32.49 31.98
CA ASN A 4 13.23 -32.62 32.90
C ASN A 4 13.23 -31.48 33.92
N ALA A 5 13.39 -31.90 35.17
CA ALA A 5 13.61 -31.09 36.34
C ALA A 5 14.98 -30.39 36.26
N ILE A 6 15.00 -29.16 35.76
CA ILE A 6 16.14 -28.25 35.91
C ILE A 6 15.57 -26.88 36.25
N PHE A 7 15.06 -26.69 37.47
CA PHE A 7 14.97 -25.38 38.14
C PHE A 7 14.36 -25.43 39.56
N ALA A 8 14.09 -26.60 40.13
CA ALA A 8 13.62 -26.71 41.51
C ALA A 8 14.78 -26.95 42.48
N ARG A 9 15.70 -25.99 42.61
CA ARG A 9 16.68 -25.98 43.72
C ARG A 9 16.38 -24.79 44.63
N SER A 10 15.56 -25.08 45.65
CA SER A 10 15.36 -24.38 46.92
C SER A 10 16.08 -23.03 47.09
N PHE A 11 15.37 -21.93 46.82
CA PHE A 11 15.69 -20.63 47.42
C PHE A 11 14.83 -20.41 48.66
N ARG A 12 15.50 -20.14 49.79
CA ARG A 12 14.89 -19.91 51.10
C ARG A 12 14.03 -18.63 51.02
N SER A 13 12.85 -18.65 51.65
CA SER A 13 11.82 -17.57 51.62
C SER A 13 12.35 -16.13 51.84
N HIS A 14 13.48 -15.98 52.52
CA HIS A 14 14.12 -14.67 52.74
C HIS A 14 14.73 -14.06 51.45
N ASP A 15 15.25 -14.86 50.52
CA ASP A 15 15.94 -14.36 49.33
C ASP A 15 14.96 -13.95 48.22
N GLN A 16 13.79 -14.58 48.14
CA GLN A 16 12.72 -14.20 47.21
C GLN A 16 12.18 -12.80 47.47
N LYS A 17 12.11 -12.36 48.74
CA LYS A 17 11.67 -11.00 49.11
C LYS A 17 12.69 -9.92 48.71
N LYS A 18 14.00 -10.22 48.79
CA LYS A 18 15.07 -9.31 48.34
C LYS A 18 15.12 -9.17 46.82
N PHE A 19 14.95 -10.28 46.08
CA PHE A 19 14.85 -10.25 44.61
C PHE A 19 13.57 -9.56 44.13
N GLY A 20 12.45 -9.76 44.81
CA GLY A 20 11.19 -9.05 44.52
C GLY A 20 11.33 -7.54 44.70
N CYS A 21 11.79 -7.07 45.87
CA CYS A 21 12.01 -5.64 46.12
C CYS A 21 13.01 -5.00 45.16
N GLY A 22 14.10 -5.70 44.81
CA GLY A 22 15.08 -5.21 43.84
C GLY A 22 14.52 -5.06 42.42
N ALA A 23 13.70 -6.02 41.96
CA ALA A 23 13.04 -5.96 40.66
C ALA A 23 12.00 -4.83 40.59
N PHE A 24 11.21 -4.61 41.64
CA PHE A 24 10.25 -3.50 41.71
C PHE A 24 10.94 -2.13 41.70
N ALA A 25 12.05 -1.96 42.45
CA ALA A 25 12.83 -0.73 42.44
C ALA A 25 13.44 -0.46 41.05
N GLY A 26 13.97 -1.51 40.40
CA GLY A 26 14.49 -1.41 39.03
C GLY A 26 13.42 -0.99 38.01
N CYS A 27 12.24 -1.60 38.06
CA CYS A 27 11.11 -1.22 37.21
C CYS A 27 10.64 0.22 37.47
N PHE A 28 10.64 0.68 38.72
CA PHE A 28 10.26 2.06 39.06
C PHE A 28 11.27 3.08 38.52
N ILE A 29 12.57 2.77 38.57
CA ILE A 29 13.62 3.64 38.00
C ILE A 29 13.51 3.69 36.47
N ILE A 30 13.24 2.57 35.80
CA ILE A 30 13.02 2.52 34.34
C ILE A 30 11.75 3.29 33.96
N ALA A 31 10.66 3.14 34.69
CA ALA A 31 9.44 3.90 34.46
C ALA A 31 9.64 5.41 34.68
N LEU A 32 10.35 5.80 35.75
CA LEU A 32 10.67 7.19 36.03
C LEU A 32 11.57 7.81 34.95
N THR A 33 12.56 7.09 34.45
CA THR A 33 13.41 7.57 33.34
C THR A 33 12.63 7.70 32.03
N ILE A 34 11.71 6.79 31.73
CA ILE A 34 10.81 6.93 30.59
C ILE A 34 9.88 8.15 30.80
N CYS A 35 9.35 8.36 32.00
CA CYS A 35 8.48 9.50 32.31
C CYS A 35 9.21 10.86 32.35
N THR A 36 10.50 10.91 32.66
CA THR A 36 11.28 12.17 32.59
C THR A 36 11.75 12.50 31.17
N VAL A 37 11.99 11.48 30.34
CA VAL A 37 12.33 11.67 28.91
C VAL A 37 11.07 11.96 28.08
N PHE A 38 9.89 11.49 28.51
CA PHE A 38 8.61 11.61 27.78
C PHE A 38 7.50 12.40 28.52
N LYS A 39 7.83 13.50 29.21
CA LYS A 39 6.82 14.49 29.66
C LYS A 39 6.93 15.79 28.85
N PRO A 40 5.81 16.44 28.54
CA PRO A 40 4.91 16.12 27.45
C PRO A 40 5.06 17.16 26.32
N TYR A 41 5.13 16.71 25.07
CA TYR A 41 4.74 17.56 23.93
C TYR A 41 3.20 17.61 23.91
N LEU A 42 2.61 18.19 24.95
CA LEU A 42 1.18 18.49 25.05
C LEU A 42 1.05 19.98 25.34
N ASP A 43 1.40 20.79 24.34
CA ASP A 43 0.93 22.17 24.29
C ASP A 43 -0.54 22.19 23.82
N PRO A 44 -1.37 23.12 24.31
CA PRO A 44 -2.74 23.29 23.83
C PRO A 44 -2.72 23.79 22.38
N LEU A 45 -3.36 23.07 21.46
CA LEU A 45 -3.53 23.54 20.08
C LEU A 45 -4.41 24.82 20.06
N PRO A 46 -4.03 25.87 19.31
CA PRO A 46 -4.91 27.00 19.09
C PRO A 46 -6.08 26.57 18.19
N VAL A 47 -7.29 26.94 18.58
CA VAL A 47 -8.52 26.73 17.84
C VAL A 47 -8.44 27.49 16.52
N LEU A 48 -8.30 26.78 15.40
CA LEU A 48 -8.40 27.36 14.06
C LEU A 48 -9.82 27.15 13.53
N ASN A 49 -10.60 28.22 13.49
CA ASN A 49 -11.86 28.29 12.76
C ASN A 49 -11.57 28.13 11.26
N LEU A 50 -12.11 27.08 10.64
CA LEU A 50 -12.09 26.92 9.18
C LEU A 50 -13.52 26.97 8.66
N GLN A 51 -13.90 28.09 8.05
CA GLN A 51 -15.11 28.18 7.23
C GLN A 51 -14.96 27.24 6.03
N LEU A 52 -15.91 26.34 5.89
CA LEU A 52 -16.00 25.33 4.84
C LEU A 52 -16.53 25.97 3.54
N SER A 53 -15.73 25.98 2.48
CA SER A 53 -16.20 26.26 1.12
C SER A 53 -16.69 24.96 0.49
N LEU A 54 -18.01 24.75 0.51
CA LEU A 54 -18.71 23.68 -0.19
C LEU A 54 -19.00 24.15 -1.62
N ALA A 55 -18.09 23.89 -2.56
CA ALA A 55 -18.31 24.29 -3.95
C ALA A 55 -17.61 23.41 -4.99
N VAL A 56 -17.54 22.08 -4.83
CA VAL A 56 -17.15 21.19 -5.97
C VAL A 56 -17.86 19.82 -5.98
N GLY A 57 -18.72 19.50 -5.00
CA GLY A 57 -19.27 18.14 -4.85
C GLY A 57 -20.63 17.83 -5.49
N LEU A 58 -21.30 18.79 -6.13
CA LEU A 58 -22.74 18.65 -6.48
C LEU A 58 -23.06 18.86 -7.98
N LYS A 59 -22.28 18.29 -8.90
CA LYS A 59 -22.58 18.34 -10.34
C LYS A 59 -22.67 16.99 -11.07
N MET A 60 -22.82 15.89 -10.34
CA MET A 60 -22.84 14.54 -10.91
C MET A 60 -24.11 13.74 -10.63
N LEU A 61 -25.24 14.40 -10.32
CA LEU A 61 -26.54 13.73 -10.25
C LEU A 61 -27.62 14.63 -10.85
N THR A 62 -27.74 14.60 -12.17
CA THR A 62 -29.00 14.81 -12.90
C THR A 62 -28.75 14.41 -14.35
N ARG A 63 -29.16 13.19 -14.69
CA ARG A 63 -29.44 12.84 -16.09
C ARG A 63 -30.77 12.12 -16.09
N GLU A 64 -31.79 12.84 -16.53
CA GLU A 64 -33.09 12.27 -16.88
C GLU A 64 -32.91 11.28 -18.03
N GLU A 65 -33.55 10.12 -17.88
CA GLU A 65 -33.62 9.11 -18.91
C GLU A 65 -34.62 9.53 -19.99
N THR A 66 -34.19 9.47 -21.25
CA THR A 66 -35.11 9.30 -22.36
C THR A 66 -34.47 8.37 -23.39
N SER A 67 -35.21 7.32 -23.69
CA SER A 67 -34.83 6.13 -24.45
C SER A 67 -34.66 6.38 -25.95
N ASN A 68 -33.61 5.79 -26.55
CA ASN A 68 -33.72 5.02 -27.81
C ASN A 68 -32.47 4.14 -28.05
N PRO A 69 -32.59 2.91 -28.58
CA PRO A 69 -31.48 1.98 -28.71
C PRO A 69 -30.81 2.08 -30.09
N GLN A 70 -29.61 2.65 -30.15
CA GLN A 70 -28.70 2.48 -31.28
C GLN A 70 -27.29 2.21 -30.75
N GLU A 71 -26.83 0.99 -31.01
CA GLU A 71 -25.45 0.53 -31.14
C GLU A 71 -24.39 1.32 -30.34
N LEU A 72 -24.18 0.90 -29.09
CA LEU A 72 -23.09 1.39 -28.26
C LEU A 72 -21.80 0.67 -28.67
N GLU A 73 -21.09 1.21 -29.66
CA GLU A 73 -19.63 1.06 -29.67
C GLU A 73 -19.14 1.59 -28.32
N ILE A 74 -18.71 0.68 -27.45
CA ILE A 74 -18.02 1.05 -26.21
C ILE A 74 -16.68 1.63 -26.65
N LYS A 75 -16.68 2.93 -26.91
CA LYS A 75 -15.47 3.72 -27.09
C LYS A 75 -14.83 3.80 -25.70
N THR A 76 -14.05 2.77 -25.34
CA THR A 76 -13.23 2.78 -24.14
C THR A 76 -12.34 4.00 -24.25
N LYS A 77 -12.69 5.06 -23.52
CA LYS A 77 -11.96 6.31 -23.54
C LYS A 77 -10.64 6.03 -22.86
N GLU A 78 -9.59 5.74 -23.63
CA GLU A 78 -8.23 5.55 -23.11
C GLU A 78 -7.84 6.81 -22.31
N VAL A 79 -7.60 6.64 -21.01
CA VAL A 79 -7.27 7.73 -20.11
C VAL A 79 -5.77 7.69 -19.84
N LYS A 80 -5.10 8.85 -19.93
CA LYS A 80 -3.70 8.98 -19.53
C LYS A 80 -3.51 8.53 -18.07
N PRO A 81 -2.38 7.92 -17.73
CA PRO A 81 -2.01 7.64 -16.35
C PRO A 81 -2.09 8.89 -15.46
N VAL A 82 -2.58 8.69 -14.24
CA VAL A 82 -2.63 9.72 -13.21
C VAL A 82 -1.55 9.40 -12.18
N CYS A 83 -0.44 10.14 -12.21
CA CYS A 83 0.67 9.98 -11.27
C CYS A 83 0.67 11.12 -10.24
N ILE A 84 0.40 10.79 -8.98
CA ILE A 84 0.44 11.70 -7.83
C ILE A 84 1.84 11.59 -7.22
N LEU A 85 2.71 12.55 -7.58
CA LEU A 85 4.13 12.60 -7.18
C LEU A 85 4.45 13.76 -6.24
N ASP A 86 3.46 14.54 -5.85
CA ASP A 86 3.57 15.69 -4.97
C ASP A 86 3.11 15.39 -3.53
N ASP A 87 2.44 14.24 -3.31
CA ASP A 87 2.11 13.80 -1.96
C ASP A 87 3.41 13.52 -1.15
N PRO A 88 3.54 14.05 0.08
CA PRO A 88 4.75 13.88 0.88
C PRO A 88 4.94 12.45 1.43
N ARG A 89 3.88 11.62 1.44
CA ARG A 89 3.91 10.29 2.05
C ARG A 89 4.28 9.20 1.06
N SER A 90 3.73 9.24 -0.15
CA SER A 90 3.84 8.16 -1.13
C SER A 90 3.67 8.66 -2.55
N ASP A 91 4.42 8.07 -3.48
CA ASP A 91 4.17 8.22 -4.91
C ASP A 91 3.24 7.11 -5.39
N VAL A 92 2.22 7.48 -6.16
CA VAL A 92 1.25 6.53 -6.72
C VAL A 92 0.94 6.89 -8.17
N CYS A 93 0.96 5.91 -9.06
CA CYS A 93 0.49 6.04 -10.43
C CYS A 93 -0.67 5.09 -10.69
N GLU A 94 -1.83 5.64 -11.03
CA GLU A 94 -3.01 4.89 -11.47
C GLU A 94 -3.09 4.90 -12.99
N MET A 95 -3.28 3.73 -13.58
CA MET A 95 -3.24 3.51 -15.02
C MET A 95 -4.46 2.65 -15.41
N THR A 96 -5.07 2.95 -16.56
CA THR A 96 -6.21 2.19 -17.11
C THR A 96 -6.02 2.04 -18.62
N GLY A 97 -6.41 0.89 -19.17
CA GLY A 97 -6.26 0.57 -20.59
C GLY A 97 -5.35 -0.63 -20.80
N ASP A 98 -4.60 -0.63 -21.89
CA ASP A 98 -3.68 -1.71 -22.24
C ASP A 98 -2.31 -1.48 -21.59
N ILE A 99 -2.06 -2.17 -20.48
CA ILE A 99 -0.89 -1.96 -19.62
C ILE A 99 0.01 -3.18 -19.69
N HIS A 100 1.26 -2.98 -20.11
CA HIS A 100 2.29 -4.01 -20.20
C HIS A 100 3.35 -3.77 -19.12
N ILE A 101 3.45 -4.64 -18.12
CA ILE A 101 4.51 -4.60 -17.11
C ILE A 101 5.57 -5.67 -17.40
N HIS A 102 6.83 -5.25 -17.43
CA HIS A 102 7.97 -6.10 -17.76
C HIS A 102 8.87 -6.32 -16.54
N GLY A 103 9.09 -7.58 -16.17
CA GLY A 103 9.75 -7.95 -14.91
C GLY A 103 11.20 -7.56 -14.81
N ASN A 104 11.97 -7.91 -15.84
CA ASN A 104 13.41 -7.68 -15.84
C ASN A 104 13.80 -6.19 -15.92
N SER A 105 12.95 -5.31 -16.45
CA SER A 105 13.28 -3.90 -16.69
C SER A 105 12.58 -2.92 -15.74
N SER A 106 11.69 -3.40 -14.86
CA SER A 106 10.89 -2.55 -13.95
C SER A 106 10.21 -1.39 -14.69
N THR A 107 9.71 -1.70 -15.88
CA THR A 107 9.06 -0.72 -16.75
C THR A 107 7.61 -1.12 -16.95
N VAL A 108 6.72 -0.16 -16.75
CA VAL A 108 5.30 -0.27 -17.08
C VAL A 108 5.07 0.57 -18.32
N PHE A 109 4.55 -0.06 -19.37
CA PHE A 109 4.15 0.62 -20.57
C PHE A 109 2.63 0.76 -20.60
N VAL A 110 2.15 1.94 -20.95
CA VAL A 110 0.73 2.21 -21.14
C VAL A 110 0.53 2.54 -22.61
N VAL A 111 -0.16 1.65 -23.31
CA VAL A 111 -0.43 1.80 -24.73
C VAL A 111 -1.59 2.78 -24.90
N LEU A 112 -1.36 3.81 -25.70
CA LEU A 112 -2.37 4.79 -26.07
C LEU A 112 -2.42 4.93 -27.59
N THR A 113 -3.60 5.29 -28.09
CA THR A 113 -3.80 5.71 -29.47
C THR A 113 -2.90 6.88 -29.86
N ASP A 114 -2.38 6.85 -31.09
CA ASP A 114 -1.37 7.80 -31.60
C ASP A 114 -1.77 9.28 -31.44
N ASN A 115 -3.08 9.58 -31.46
CA ASN A 115 -3.62 10.94 -31.32
C ASN A 115 -3.41 11.55 -29.93
N ILE A 116 -3.25 10.74 -28.88
CA ILE A 116 -3.15 11.21 -27.49
C ILE A 116 -1.70 11.57 -27.10
N ILE A 117 -0.72 10.91 -27.74
CA ILE A 117 0.71 10.99 -27.38
C ILE A 117 1.39 12.25 -27.93
N ASN A 118 0.83 12.86 -28.99
CA ASN A 118 1.38 14.07 -29.63
C ASN A 118 1.20 15.36 -28.79
N SER A 119 0.81 15.23 -27.52
CA SER A 119 0.75 16.33 -26.55
C SER A 119 2.14 16.58 -25.96
N PRO A 120 2.58 17.84 -25.73
CA PRO A 120 3.90 18.19 -25.18
C PRO A 120 4.09 17.86 -23.68
N GLU A 121 3.37 16.86 -23.15
CA GLU A 121 3.44 16.47 -21.74
C GLU A 121 4.54 15.45 -21.47
N ASN A 122 4.91 15.30 -20.19
CA ASN A 122 5.82 14.24 -19.75
C ASN A 122 5.22 12.87 -20.09
N ASN A 123 5.86 12.14 -21.00
CA ASN A 123 5.44 10.80 -21.42
C ASN A 123 6.05 9.69 -20.55
N SER A 124 6.73 10.04 -19.46
CA SER A 124 7.40 9.11 -18.57
C SER A 124 7.42 9.61 -17.13
N TRP A 125 7.22 8.69 -16.18
CA TRP A 125 7.32 8.94 -14.75
C TRP A 125 8.15 7.86 -14.08
N THR A 126 8.81 8.20 -12.98
CA THR A 126 9.66 7.28 -12.24
C THR A 126 9.28 7.32 -10.77
N ILE A 127 8.97 6.15 -10.18
CA ILE A 127 8.56 6.03 -8.78
C ILE A 127 9.14 4.78 -8.13
N ARG A 128 9.24 4.80 -6.81
CA ARG A 128 9.56 3.62 -6.00
C ARG A 128 8.29 3.17 -5.30
N PRO A 129 7.78 1.95 -5.54
CA PRO A 129 6.45 1.54 -5.08
C PRO A 129 6.46 1.15 -3.59
N TYR A 130 6.78 2.11 -2.72
CA TYR A 130 6.92 1.97 -1.26
C TYR A 130 6.46 3.25 -0.55
N ALA A 131 5.56 3.15 0.43
CA ALA A 131 4.86 4.30 1.02
C ALA A 131 5.67 5.13 2.05
N ARG A 132 6.99 5.17 1.94
CA ARG A 132 7.86 6.01 2.79
C ARG A 132 8.77 6.86 1.91
N LYS A 133 8.15 7.75 1.14
CA LYS A 133 8.81 8.55 0.11
C LYS A 133 9.97 9.41 0.63
N GLU A 134 9.81 10.06 1.78
CA GLU A 134 10.82 11.01 2.29
C GLU A 134 12.08 10.32 2.86
N ASP A 135 12.02 9.02 3.16
CA ASP A 135 13.14 8.31 3.76
C ASP A 135 14.07 7.72 2.70
N LYS A 136 15.09 8.50 2.34
CA LYS A 136 16.10 8.09 1.37
C LYS A 136 16.86 6.82 1.77
N PHE A 137 16.99 6.50 3.05
CA PHE A 137 17.69 5.30 3.49
C PHE A 137 16.84 4.06 3.24
N ALA A 138 15.55 4.10 3.59
CA ALA A 138 14.60 3.05 3.27
C ALA A 138 14.51 2.81 1.76
N LEU A 139 14.48 3.89 0.97
CA LEU A 139 14.33 3.80 -0.48
C LEU A 139 15.55 3.22 -1.21
N ARG A 140 16.76 3.24 -0.63
CA ARG A 140 17.99 2.73 -1.30
C ARG A 140 17.85 1.28 -1.78
N THR A 141 17.10 0.46 -1.06
CA THR A 141 16.91 -0.95 -1.35
C THR A 141 15.61 -1.24 -2.09
N VAL A 142 14.78 -0.22 -2.35
CA VAL A 142 13.51 -0.34 -3.07
C VAL A 142 13.78 -0.14 -4.55
N LYS A 143 13.37 -1.09 -5.39
CA LYS A 143 13.54 -0.98 -6.84
C LYS A 143 12.73 0.18 -7.42
N GLU A 144 13.32 0.86 -8.38
CA GLU A 144 12.71 1.98 -9.07
C GLU A 144 11.98 1.49 -10.32
N PHE A 145 10.76 1.99 -10.51
CA PHE A 145 9.91 1.67 -11.64
C PHE A 145 9.73 2.87 -12.54
N THR A 146 9.69 2.63 -13.84
CA THR A 146 9.40 3.68 -14.84
C THR A 146 8.09 3.38 -15.55
N VAL A 147 7.15 4.32 -15.54
CA VAL A 147 5.93 4.29 -16.35
C VAL A 147 6.21 5.06 -17.64
N LYS A 148 5.91 4.48 -18.81
CA LYS A 148 6.10 5.11 -20.13
C LYS A 148 4.82 5.03 -20.95
N LEU A 149 4.45 6.15 -21.56
CA LEU A 149 3.41 6.18 -22.59
C LEU A 149 4.02 5.77 -23.91
N ILE A 150 3.33 4.86 -24.61
CA ILE A 150 3.77 4.40 -25.92
C ILE A 150 2.62 4.29 -26.89
N ALA A 151 2.95 4.52 -28.15
CA ALA A 151 1.99 4.57 -29.23
C ALA A 151 1.58 3.17 -29.66
N SER A 152 0.31 2.99 -30.00
CA SER A 152 -0.21 1.73 -30.57
C SER A 152 0.52 1.31 -31.85
N SER A 153 1.08 2.27 -32.59
CA SER A 153 1.91 2.03 -33.77
C SER A 153 3.32 1.49 -33.46
N GLN A 154 3.81 1.63 -32.22
CA GLN A 154 5.11 1.12 -31.81
C GLN A 154 5.03 -0.39 -31.51
N GLN A 155 6.05 -1.12 -31.94
CA GLN A 155 6.12 -2.56 -31.69
C GLN A 155 6.48 -2.84 -30.23
N ILE A 156 5.53 -3.43 -29.50
CA ILE A 156 5.67 -3.78 -28.08
C ILE A 156 5.74 -5.29 -27.95
N ALA A 157 6.50 -5.76 -26.96
CA ALA A 157 6.54 -7.17 -26.64
C ALA A 157 5.12 -7.70 -26.33
N HIS A 158 4.75 -8.78 -26.99
CA HIS A 158 3.47 -9.46 -26.78
C HIS A 158 3.31 -9.89 -25.31
N CYS A 159 2.07 -9.86 -24.83
CA CYS A 159 1.73 -10.35 -23.51
C CYS A 159 2.08 -11.85 -23.38
N ASN A 160 2.99 -12.20 -22.48
CA ASN A 160 3.21 -13.60 -22.11
C ASN A 160 2.07 -14.10 -21.22
N ASN A 161 1.59 -13.22 -20.34
CA ASN A 161 0.49 -13.51 -19.41
C ASN A 161 -0.50 -12.35 -19.44
N SER A 162 -1.75 -12.63 -19.83
CA SER A 162 -2.82 -11.64 -19.81
C SER A 162 -3.72 -11.86 -18.59
N HIS A 163 -4.05 -10.78 -17.89
CA HIS A 163 -4.98 -10.78 -16.76
C HIS A 163 -6.19 -9.91 -17.10
N ASN A 164 -7.36 -10.25 -16.56
CA ASN A 164 -8.63 -9.55 -16.78
C ASN A 164 -9.11 -8.75 -15.55
N ILE A 165 -8.22 -8.55 -14.58
CA ILE A 165 -8.46 -7.86 -13.31
C ILE A 165 -7.34 -6.83 -13.04
N PRO A 166 -7.55 -5.82 -12.19
CA PRO A 166 -6.51 -4.84 -11.86
C PRO A 166 -5.27 -5.45 -11.20
N GLY A 167 -4.13 -4.82 -11.44
CA GLY A 167 -2.87 -5.09 -10.72
C GLY A 167 -2.53 -4.03 -9.68
N VAL A 168 -2.00 -4.41 -8.53
CA VAL A 168 -1.37 -3.47 -7.57
C VAL A 168 0.10 -3.87 -7.39
N VAL A 169 1.00 -2.94 -7.71
CA VAL A 169 2.44 -3.15 -7.65
C VAL A 169 3.03 -2.50 -6.40
N PHE A 170 3.72 -3.27 -5.57
CA PHE A 170 4.39 -2.76 -4.37
C PHE A 170 5.68 -3.51 -4.01
N SER A 171 6.58 -2.84 -3.30
CA SER A 171 7.82 -3.42 -2.79
C SER A 171 7.66 -3.91 -1.36
N THR A 172 8.28 -5.05 -1.05
CA THR A 172 8.45 -5.53 0.35
C THR A 172 9.83 -5.25 0.94
N SER A 173 10.62 -4.38 0.31
CA SER A 173 11.93 -3.93 0.80
C SER A 173 11.80 -2.83 1.87
N GLY A 174 12.78 -1.94 1.97
CA GLY A 174 12.82 -0.85 2.94
C GLY A 174 12.96 -1.36 4.37
N TYR A 175 12.12 -0.84 5.28
CA TYR A 175 12.16 -1.21 6.69
C TYR A 175 11.11 -2.25 7.10
N SER A 176 10.45 -2.89 6.14
CA SER A 176 9.31 -3.79 6.33
C SER A 176 9.54 -4.99 7.30
N GLY A 177 10.78 -5.25 7.71
CA GLY A 177 11.16 -6.37 8.58
C GLY A 177 10.58 -6.35 9.99
N ASN A 178 10.23 -5.18 10.54
CA ASN A 178 9.61 -5.07 11.86
C ASN A 178 8.10 -4.73 11.79
N HIS A 179 7.38 -4.94 12.90
CA HIS A 179 5.93 -4.75 12.94
C HIS A 179 5.48 -3.32 12.68
N PHE A 180 6.23 -2.32 13.15
CA PHE A 180 5.87 -0.93 12.93
C PHE A 180 5.86 -0.63 11.43
N HIS A 181 6.98 -0.86 10.74
CA HIS A 181 7.10 -0.57 9.31
C HIS A 181 6.26 -1.49 8.44
N ALA A 182 6.11 -2.76 8.80
CA ALA A 182 5.19 -3.63 8.08
C ALA A 182 3.77 -3.05 8.05
N PHE A 183 3.30 -2.46 9.16
CA PHE A 183 1.98 -1.83 9.19
C PHE A 183 1.94 -0.46 8.54
N THR A 184 2.89 0.42 8.86
CA THR A 184 2.87 1.81 8.39
C THR A 184 3.22 1.98 6.92
N ASP A 185 4.04 1.09 6.37
CA ASP A 185 4.64 1.27 5.05
C ASP A 185 4.05 0.32 4.01
N ILE A 186 3.43 -0.78 4.45
CA ILE A 186 2.85 -1.77 3.54
C ILE A 186 1.41 -2.13 3.92
N VAL A 187 1.12 -2.70 5.09
CA VAL A 187 -0.20 -3.29 5.36
C VAL A 187 -1.35 -2.27 5.34
N ILE A 188 -1.21 -1.12 6.04
CA ILE A 188 -2.24 -0.07 6.00
C ILE A 188 -2.32 0.57 4.60
N PRO A 189 -1.19 0.96 3.98
CA PRO A 189 -1.23 1.50 2.61
C PRO A 189 -1.81 0.54 1.57
N LEU A 190 -1.49 -0.76 1.66
CA LEU A 190 -2.04 -1.79 0.81
C LEU A 190 -3.54 -1.96 1.03
N TYR A 191 -4.01 -1.94 2.28
CA TYR A 191 -5.45 -1.91 2.57
C TYR A 191 -6.13 -0.71 1.89
N LEU A 192 -5.58 0.50 2.01
CA LEU A 192 -6.13 1.69 1.35
C LEU A 192 -6.15 1.54 -0.17
N THR A 193 -5.09 0.98 -0.75
CA THR A 193 -4.92 0.87 -2.20
C THR A 193 -5.76 -0.24 -2.84
N SER A 194 -6.12 -1.28 -2.08
CA SER A 194 -6.70 -2.50 -2.66
C SER A 194 -8.08 -2.91 -2.14
N ARG A 195 -8.52 -2.35 -1.00
CA ARG A 195 -9.79 -2.76 -0.38
C ARG A 195 -11.00 -2.51 -1.27
N GLU A 196 -10.97 -1.47 -2.09
CA GLU A 196 -12.07 -1.10 -2.99
C GLU A 196 -12.37 -2.18 -4.04
N PHE A 197 -11.39 -3.00 -4.40
CA PHE A 197 -11.56 -4.08 -5.38
C PHE A 197 -12.26 -5.32 -4.81
N GLY A 198 -12.52 -5.38 -3.51
CA GLY A 198 -13.27 -6.49 -2.91
C GLY A 198 -12.62 -7.88 -3.08
N GLY A 199 -11.31 -7.95 -3.31
CA GLY A 199 -10.58 -9.19 -3.61
C GLY A 199 -10.25 -9.39 -5.09
N GLU A 200 -10.90 -8.64 -6.00
CA GLU A 200 -10.72 -8.74 -7.45
C GLU A 200 -9.52 -7.90 -7.93
N VAL A 201 -8.35 -8.18 -7.36
CA VAL A 201 -7.10 -7.47 -7.67
C VAL A 201 -5.93 -8.43 -7.51
N LYS A 202 -4.94 -8.37 -8.38
CA LYS A 202 -3.72 -9.21 -8.30
C LYS A 202 -2.55 -8.39 -7.79
N PHE A 203 -1.84 -8.95 -6.82
CA PHE A 203 -0.63 -8.33 -6.30
C PHE A 203 0.58 -8.70 -7.12
N VAL A 204 1.33 -7.67 -7.51
CA VAL A 204 2.60 -7.78 -8.22
C VAL A 204 3.68 -7.24 -7.29
N VAL A 205 4.48 -8.13 -6.71
CA VAL A 205 5.43 -7.76 -5.66
C VAL A 205 6.84 -7.72 -6.22
N THR A 206 7.52 -6.60 -6.02
CA THR A 206 8.96 -6.42 -6.29
C THR A 206 9.76 -6.45 -4.98
N ASP A 207 11.06 -6.70 -5.08
CA ASP A 207 11.95 -6.89 -3.93
C ASP A 207 11.35 -7.86 -2.91
N LYS A 208 10.89 -9.02 -3.40
CA LYS A 208 9.99 -9.89 -2.65
C LYS A 208 10.70 -10.58 -1.48
N ASN A 209 10.30 -10.23 -0.26
CA ASN A 209 10.70 -10.91 0.95
C ASN A 209 9.70 -12.03 1.29
N SER A 210 10.07 -13.28 1.00
CA SER A 210 9.18 -14.43 1.21
C SER A 210 8.78 -14.65 2.68
N LEU A 211 9.64 -14.31 3.64
CA LEU A 211 9.30 -14.39 5.07
C LEU A 211 8.24 -13.34 5.44
N TRP A 212 8.32 -12.15 4.87
CA TRP A 212 7.32 -11.10 5.05
C TRP A 212 5.96 -11.53 4.47
N ILE A 213 5.96 -12.06 3.24
CA ILE A 213 4.74 -12.55 2.57
C ILE A 213 4.09 -13.66 3.39
N SER A 214 4.86 -14.63 3.87
CA SER A 214 4.36 -15.70 4.75
C SER A 214 3.76 -15.16 6.04
N LYS A 215 4.45 -14.20 6.69
CA LYS A 215 3.99 -13.58 7.94
C LYS A 215 2.65 -12.85 7.80
N TYR A 216 2.43 -12.18 6.67
CA TYR A 216 1.21 -11.38 6.42
C TYR A 216 0.24 -12.03 5.43
N GLN A 217 0.41 -13.33 5.15
CA GLN A 217 -0.38 -14.07 4.16
C GLN A 217 -1.88 -13.92 4.37
N ARG A 218 -2.36 -13.97 5.62
CA ARG A 218 -3.79 -13.82 5.93
C ARG A 218 -4.35 -12.46 5.55
N VAL A 219 -3.55 -11.40 5.61
CA VAL A 219 -4.00 -10.07 5.18
C VAL A 219 -4.02 -10.01 3.66
N LEU A 220 -2.97 -10.50 3.01
CA LEU A 220 -2.84 -10.53 1.55
C LEU A 220 -3.99 -11.32 0.90
N GLN A 221 -4.28 -12.53 1.39
CA GLN A 221 -5.37 -13.38 0.91
C GLN A 221 -6.78 -12.82 1.17
N ARG A 222 -6.90 -11.79 2.01
CA ARG A 222 -8.18 -11.12 2.26
C ARG A 222 -8.34 -9.83 1.48
N LEU A 223 -7.26 -9.32 0.89
CA LEU A 223 -7.28 -8.18 -0.02
C LEU A 223 -7.26 -8.62 -1.48
N SER A 224 -6.83 -9.86 -1.77
CA SER A 224 -6.75 -10.43 -3.11
C SER A 224 -7.17 -11.92 -3.10
N ASN A 225 -8.00 -12.30 -4.07
CA ASN A 225 -8.42 -13.67 -4.34
C ASN A 225 -7.40 -14.45 -5.19
N TYR A 226 -6.27 -13.84 -5.56
CA TYR A 226 -5.32 -14.37 -6.52
C TYR A 226 -3.93 -14.59 -5.93
N ASP A 227 -3.18 -15.49 -6.54
CA ASP A 227 -1.77 -15.69 -6.21
C ASP A 227 -0.95 -14.45 -6.56
N ILE A 228 0.07 -14.20 -5.73
CA ILE A 228 0.99 -13.08 -5.84
C ILE A 228 1.99 -13.35 -6.96
N ILE A 229 2.16 -12.39 -7.86
CA ILE A 229 3.24 -12.39 -8.84
C ILE A 229 4.53 -11.90 -8.17
N ASP A 230 5.60 -12.68 -8.29
CA ASP A 230 6.94 -12.32 -7.83
C ASP A 230 7.69 -11.67 -8.99
N MET A 231 7.57 -10.35 -9.12
CA MET A 231 8.06 -9.60 -10.28
C MET A 231 9.57 -9.77 -10.50
N ASP A 232 10.34 -10.04 -9.44
CA ASP A 232 11.79 -10.23 -9.51
C ASP A 232 12.19 -11.53 -10.21
N ARG A 233 11.25 -12.47 -10.37
CA ARG A 233 11.46 -13.77 -11.02
C ARG A 233 10.79 -13.86 -12.38
N GLU A 234 10.01 -12.85 -12.76
CA GLU A 234 9.32 -12.82 -14.04
C GLU A 234 10.26 -12.37 -15.17
N VAL A 235 10.34 -13.17 -16.22
CA VAL A 235 11.14 -12.88 -17.42
C VAL A 235 10.27 -12.25 -18.52
N GLY A 236 8.96 -12.52 -18.51
CA GLY A 236 8.02 -12.08 -19.53
C GLY A 236 7.29 -10.77 -19.22
N VAL A 237 6.35 -10.44 -20.10
CA VAL A 237 5.42 -9.32 -19.97
C VAL A 237 4.09 -9.81 -19.42
N HIS A 238 3.61 -9.16 -18.35
CA HIS A 238 2.24 -9.32 -17.88
C HIS A 238 1.40 -8.14 -18.37
N CYS A 239 0.16 -8.43 -18.77
CA CYS A 239 -0.76 -7.41 -19.26
C CYS A 239 -2.00 -7.31 -18.36
N PHE A 240 -2.43 -6.09 -18.08
CA PHE A 240 -3.53 -5.79 -17.17
C PHE A 240 -4.46 -4.72 -17.78
N PRO A 241 -5.77 -4.75 -17.49
CA PRO A 241 -6.72 -3.72 -17.93
C PRO A 241 -6.62 -2.42 -17.11
N SER A 242 -6.06 -2.49 -15.91
CA SER A 242 -5.75 -1.35 -15.04
C SER A 242 -4.69 -1.74 -14.02
N MET A 243 -3.95 -0.75 -13.52
CA MET A 243 -2.87 -0.99 -12.57
C MET A 243 -2.64 0.22 -11.68
N ILE A 244 -2.37 -0.04 -10.40
CA ILE A 244 -1.85 0.94 -9.45
C ILE A 244 -0.39 0.58 -9.15
N LEU A 245 0.53 1.49 -9.45
CA LEU A 245 1.94 1.38 -9.10
C LEU A 245 2.21 2.23 -7.87
N GLY A 246 2.62 1.60 -6.76
CA GLY A 246 2.78 2.25 -5.47
C GLY A 246 1.59 1.99 -4.53
N LEU A 247 1.67 2.58 -3.33
CA LEU A 247 0.67 2.39 -2.28
C LEU A 247 0.23 3.74 -1.70
N ILE A 248 -1.08 3.94 -1.57
CA ILE A 248 -1.69 5.14 -0.99
C ILE A 248 -1.41 5.19 0.52
N LYS A 249 -0.83 6.30 1.02
CA LYS A 249 -0.64 6.52 2.46
C LYS A 249 -1.07 7.91 2.90
N HIS A 250 -1.94 7.97 3.91
CA HIS A 250 -2.40 9.25 4.45
C HIS A 250 -1.44 9.81 5.52
N LYS A 251 -1.01 8.97 6.47
CA LYS A 251 -0.19 9.36 7.63
C LYS A 251 0.44 8.12 8.29
N GLU A 252 1.37 8.34 9.21
CA GLU A 252 1.97 7.25 10.00
C GLU A 252 0.91 6.57 10.87
N PHE A 253 0.80 5.25 10.72
CA PHE A 253 -0.03 4.34 11.53
C PHE A 253 -1.51 4.73 11.67
N ASN A 254 -2.07 5.49 10.72
CA ASN A 254 -3.44 5.98 10.81
C ASN A 254 -4.00 6.24 9.41
N ILE A 255 -5.32 6.22 9.31
CA ILE A 255 -6.08 6.50 8.09
C ILE A 255 -6.83 7.80 8.29
N ASP A 256 -6.74 8.70 7.33
CA ASP A 256 -7.55 9.91 7.29
C ASP A 256 -8.87 9.64 6.54
N PRO A 257 -10.04 9.64 7.21
CA PRO A 257 -11.32 9.36 6.58
C PRO A 257 -11.84 10.50 5.68
N SER A 258 -11.21 11.68 5.73
CA SER A 258 -11.57 12.81 4.85
C SER A 258 -10.94 12.71 3.46
N ARG A 259 -10.01 11.78 3.25
CA ARG A 259 -9.28 11.56 2.00
C ARG A 259 -9.76 10.28 1.33
N SER A 260 -9.85 10.28 0.00
CA SER A 260 -10.06 9.06 -0.80
C SER A 260 -9.03 7.99 -0.42
N PRO A 261 -9.39 6.70 -0.24
CA PRO A 261 -10.69 6.08 -0.56
C PRO A 261 -11.73 6.10 0.59
N TYR A 262 -11.63 7.07 1.51
CA TYR A 262 -12.62 7.36 2.56
C TYR A 262 -12.84 6.25 3.59
N TYR A 263 -11.86 5.36 3.74
CA TYR A 263 -11.82 4.42 4.86
C TYR A 263 -11.36 5.09 6.16
N SER A 264 -11.57 4.41 7.27
CA SER A 264 -11.08 4.82 8.58
C SER A 264 -10.25 3.73 9.26
N MET A 265 -9.54 4.09 10.34
CA MET A 265 -8.90 3.10 11.20
C MET A 265 -9.89 2.16 11.90
N LYS A 266 -11.18 2.52 11.99
CA LYS A 266 -12.21 1.62 12.50
C LYS A 266 -12.47 0.51 11.48
N ASP A 267 -12.61 0.87 10.21
CA ASP A 267 -12.86 -0.07 9.10
C ASP A 267 -11.68 -1.02 8.93
N PHE A 268 -10.44 -0.50 8.97
CA PHE A 268 -9.25 -1.34 8.93
C PHE A 268 -9.18 -2.34 10.10
N ARG A 269 -9.52 -1.92 11.32
CA ARG A 269 -9.56 -2.84 12.48
C ARG A 269 -10.67 -3.88 12.37
N MET A 270 -11.82 -3.50 11.81
CA MET A 270 -12.90 -4.45 11.51
C MET A 270 -12.45 -5.47 10.48
N PHE A 271 -11.86 -4.99 9.38
CA PHE A 271 -11.22 -5.83 8.38
C PHE A 271 -10.28 -6.83 9.04
N LEU A 272 -9.34 -6.43 9.90
CA LEU A 272 -8.42 -7.38 10.55
C LEU A 272 -9.10 -8.44 11.45
N ARG A 273 -10.32 -8.19 11.94
CA ARG A 273 -11.03 -9.06 12.90
C ARG A 273 -12.05 -9.99 12.25
N GLU A 274 -12.51 -9.65 11.05
CA GLU A 274 -13.42 -10.49 10.28
C GLU A 274 -12.82 -11.88 10.07
N LYS A 275 -13.66 -12.91 10.22
CA LYS A 275 -13.25 -14.29 9.97
C LYS A 275 -13.36 -14.59 8.48
N PRO A 276 -12.49 -15.44 7.90
CA PRO A 276 -12.68 -15.94 6.55
C PRO A 276 -14.06 -16.61 6.46
N THR A 277 -14.87 -16.20 5.48
CA THR A 277 -16.06 -16.97 5.08
C THR A 277 -15.55 -18.13 4.21
N HIS A 278 -15.69 -19.36 4.71
CA HIS A 278 -15.41 -20.58 3.96
C HIS A 278 -16.57 -20.94 3.05
#